data_AF-A0A2T0GZY9-F1
#
_entry.id   AF-A0A2T0GZY9-F1
#
_cell.length_a   1.000
_cell.length_b   1.000
_cell.length_c   1.000
_cell.angle_alpha   90.00
_cell.angle_beta   90.00
_cell.angle_gamma   90.00
#
_symmetry.space_group_name_H-M   'P 1'
#
loop_
_entity.id
_entity.type
_entity.pdbx_description
1 polymer ?
#
loop_
_entity_poly.entity_id
_entity_poly.type
_entity_poly.pdbx_seq_one_letter_code
_entity_poly.pdbx_strand_id
1 'polypeptide(L)'
;MLGLLLVGSSGCAAVGGTPVPADTVVRETVDPSFVFGTDSSSVDQLAATAVTDVRHYWERTMPRVFGREWTDLDGGFFSVDTADPANSSPPCADEVTELSGNAYYCAAVDAVVWDRAALLPVLRAHYGQSAVVLVLAHELGHAVEQRLDGSLPTRPDPVFVETTADCFAGSYFRWVVDGGSARLAMDGEDVEDALRALRAFADLPEQHGSDPHGNARDRTGAFRRGYTAGPGECVS
;
A
#
# COMPACT_ATOMS: atom_id res chain seq x y z
N MET A 1 16.17 -56.77 40.38
CA MET A 1 16.49 -55.33 40.35
C MET A 1 16.11 -54.80 38.98
N LEU A 2 15.01 -54.08 38.92
CA LEU A 2 14.44 -53.50 37.70
C LEU A 2 15.17 -52.16 37.43
N GLY A 3 15.95 -52.09 36.35
CA GLY A 3 16.70 -50.90 35.94
C GLY A 3 15.94 -50.12 34.87
N LEU A 4 15.51 -48.92 35.23
CA LEU A 4 14.65 -48.00 34.49
C LEU A 4 15.37 -47.40 33.25
N LEU A 5 14.75 -47.52 32.07
CA LEU A 5 15.14 -46.83 30.84
C LEU A 5 14.63 -45.38 30.87
N LEU A 6 15.54 -44.41 30.88
CA LEU A 6 15.24 -42.99 30.73
C LEU A 6 15.19 -42.64 29.23
N VAL A 7 13.99 -42.35 28.73
CA VAL A 7 13.78 -41.76 27.40
C VAL A 7 13.79 -40.23 27.57
N GLY A 8 14.80 -39.57 27.01
CA GLY A 8 14.89 -38.11 26.97
C GLY A 8 14.03 -37.57 25.83
N SER A 9 12.90 -36.94 26.16
CA SER A 9 12.10 -36.18 25.20
C SER A 9 12.67 -34.77 25.04
N SER A 10 13.30 -34.49 23.90
CA SER A 10 13.59 -33.12 23.45
C SER A 10 12.27 -32.44 23.08
N GLY A 11 11.73 -31.64 23.99
CA GLY A 11 10.57 -30.79 23.72
C GLY A 11 10.99 -29.57 22.91
N CYS A 12 10.47 -29.42 21.69
CA CYS A 12 10.40 -28.13 21.04
C CYS A 12 9.39 -27.28 21.82
N ALA A 13 9.86 -26.31 22.61
CA ALA A 13 8.98 -25.31 23.19
C ALA A 13 8.48 -24.42 22.04
N ALA A 14 7.17 -24.49 21.76
CA ALA A 14 6.52 -23.50 20.92
C ALA A 14 6.59 -22.15 21.65
N VAL A 15 7.33 -21.19 21.09
CA VAL A 15 7.32 -19.81 21.56
C VAL A 15 5.93 -19.26 21.21
N GLY A 16 5.05 -19.21 22.20
CA GLY A 16 3.69 -18.71 22.08
C GLY A 16 3.66 -17.19 22.00
N GLY A 17 4.12 -16.64 20.87
CA GLY A 17 3.94 -15.25 20.51
C GLY A 17 3.58 -15.17 19.03
N THR A 18 2.56 -14.38 18.69
CA THR A 18 2.39 -13.94 17.30
C THR A 18 3.59 -13.08 16.94
N PRO A 19 4.35 -13.40 15.88
CA PRO A 19 5.41 -12.53 15.40
C PRO A 19 4.83 -11.13 15.13
N VAL A 20 5.44 -10.11 15.71
CA VAL A 20 5.14 -8.72 15.36
C VAL A 20 6.09 -8.35 14.22
N PRO A 21 5.59 -7.81 13.10
CA PRO A 21 6.43 -7.33 12.01
C PRO A 21 7.48 -6.34 12.53
N ALA A 22 8.72 -6.45 12.05
CA ALA A 22 9.78 -5.53 12.43
C ALA A 22 9.61 -4.17 11.73
N ASP A 23 9.84 -3.06 12.45
CA ASP A 23 9.88 -1.71 11.88
C ASP A 23 11.24 -1.45 11.19
N THR A 24 11.58 -2.23 10.16
CA THR A 24 12.90 -2.19 9.49
C THR A 24 12.85 -1.65 8.06
N VAL A 25 11.66 -1.31 7.56
CA VAL A 25 11.47 -0.91 6.17
C VAL A 25 12.09 0.46 5.89
N VAL A 26 11.98 1.41 6.81
CA VAL A 26 12.46 2.79 6.60
C VAL A 26 13.95 2.91 6.94
N ARG A 27 14.76 3.32 5.96
CA ARG A 27 16.18 3.68 6.12
C ARG A 27 16.37 5.17 6.36
N GLU A 28 15.63 6.00 5.62
CA GLU A 28 15.70 7.46 5.67
C GLU A 28 14.28 8.03 5.60
N THR A 29 13.90 8.75 6.65
CA THR A 29 12.58 9.38 6.75
C THR A 29 12.51 10.67 5.95
N VAL A 30 11.33 10.96 5.40
CA VAL A 30 11.02 12.24 4.75
C VAL A 30 10.22 13.13 5.69
N ASP A 31 10.54 14.43 5.68
CA ASP A 31 9.75 15.46 6.36
C ASP A 31 8.35 15.55 5.71
N PRO A 32 7.27 15.36 6.48
CA PRO A 32 5.91 15.36 5.95
C PRO A 32 5.36 16.78 5.69
N SER A 33 6.16 17.85 5.74
CA SER A 33 5.68 19.23 5.58
C SER A 33 4.91 19.53 4.29
N PHE A 34 5.03 18.67 3.26
CA PHE A 34 4.26 18.78 2.01
C PHE A 34 2.87 18.10 2.06
N VAL A 35 2.57 17.38 3.14
CA VAL A 35 1.31 16.68 3.36
C VAL A 35 0.35 17.60 4.10
N PHE A 36 -0.80 17.88 3.49
CA PHE A 36 -1.88 18.64 4.12
C PHE A 36 -2.45 17.88 5.31
N GLY A 37 -2.69 18.59 6.42
CA GLY A 37 -3.25 17.99 7.64
C GLY A 37 -2.27 17.18 8.47
N THR A 38 -0.98 17.14 8.10
CA THR A 38 0.02 16.40 8.87
C THR A 38 0.15 16.89 10.31
N ASP A 39 0.34 15.95 11.23
CA ASP A 39 0.73 16.23 12.62
C ASP A 39 2.23 15.95 12.89
N SER A 40 3.00 15.68 11.84
CA SER A 40 4.41 15.30 11.89
C SER A 40 4.73 14.04 12.71
N SER A 41 3.71 13.21 13.02
CA SER A 41 3.88 11.95 13.73
C SER A 41 4.70 10.93 12.93
N SER A 42 5.11 9.85 13.60
CA SER A 42 5.81 8.75 12.93
C SER A 42 4.97 8.04 11.85
N VAL A 43 3.63 8.12 11.94
CA VAL A 43 2.71 7.59 10.93
C VAL A 43 2.80 8.46 9.67
N ASP A 44 2.75 9.78 9.84
CA ASP A 44 2.88 10.72 8.72
C ASP A 44 4.28 10.71 8.11
N GLN A 45 5.33 10.56 8.91
CA GLN A 45 6.69 10.41 8.39
C GLN A 45 6.82 9.13 7.55
N LEU A 46 6.23 8.01 7.98
CA LEU A 46 6.18 6.78 7.18
C LEU A 46 5.40 7.00 5.87
N ALA A 47 4.22 7.61 5.95
CA ALA A 47 3.39 7.89 4.77
C ALA A 47 4.09 8.83 3.78
N ALA A 48 4.66 9.94 4.27
CA ALA A 48 5.43 10.89 3.47
C ALA A 48 6.65 10.22 2.82
N THR A 49 7.34 9.33 3.55
CA THR A 49 8.45 8.55 3.00
C THR A 49 7.97 7.63 1.89
N ALA A 50 6.87 6.90 2.10
CA ALA A 50 6.29 5.99 1.12
C ALA A 50 5.91 6.70 -0.18
N VAL A 51 5.08 7.76 -0.10
CA VAL A 51 4.62 8.48 -1.30
C VAL A 51 5.77 9.16 -2.04
N THR A 52 6.77 9.69 -1.31
CA THR A 52 7.97 10.27 -1.94
C THR A 52 8.75 9.22 -2.73
N ASP A 53 8.90 8.02 -2.18
CA ASP A 53 9.71 6.97 -2.81
C ASP A 53 8.98 6.33 -4.00
N VAL A 54 7.65 6.14 -3.90
CA VAL A 54 6.80 5.69 -5.02
C VAL A 54 6.80 6.71 -6.17
N ARG A 55 6.67 8.02 -5.87
CA ARG A 55 6.80 9.07 -6.89
C ARG A 55 8.15 9.02 -7.58
N HIS A 56 9.24 8.88 -6.81
CA HIS A 56 10.57 8.76 -7.36
C HIS A 56 10.72 7.54 -8.29
N TYR A 57 10.08 6.42 -7.95
CA TYR A 57 10.01 5.26 -8.85
C TYR A 57 9.31 5.58 -10.18
N TRP A 58 8.16 6.26 -10.14
CA TRP A 58 7.37 6.57 -11.34
C TRP A 58 8.01 7.64 -12.22
N GLU A 59 8.68 8.63 -11.64
CA GLU A 59 9.49 9.63 -12.37
C GLU A 59 10.47 9.00 -13.36
N ARG A 60 11.02 7.82 -13.03
CA ARG A 60 11.97 7.11 -13.89
C ARG A 60 11.33 5.99 -14.70
N THR A 61 10.33 5.33 -14.13
CA THR A 61 9.74 4.13 -14.72
C THR A 61 8.74 4.48 -15.81
N MET A 62 7.91 5.49 -15.58
CA MET A 62 6.83 5.86 -16.51
C MET A 62 7.36 6.27 -17.90
N PRO A 63 8.40 7.13 -18.03
CA PRO A 63 8.95 7.47 -19.35
C PRO A 63 9.55 6.25 -20.06
N ARG A 64 10.25 5.40 -19.30
CA ARG A 64 10.95 4.23 -19.84
C ARG A 64 9.99 3.14 -20.34
N VAL A 65 8.90 2.88 -19.61
CA VAL A 65 8.00 1.75 -19.89
C VAL A 65 6.86 2.18 -20.80
N PHE A 66 6.31 3.37 -20.59
CA PHE A 66 5.09 3.82 -21.29
C PHE A 66 5.33 4.97 -22.26
N GLY A 67 6.54 5.55 -22.32
CA GLY A 67 6.81 6.72 -23.17
C GLY A 67 5.96 7.93 -22.78
N ARG A 68 5.65 8.06 -21.48
CA ARG A 68 4.88 9.15 -20.87
C ARG A 68 5.67 9.72 -19.71
N GLU A 69 5.78 11.04 -19.64
CA GLU A 69 6.41 11.69 -18.50
C GLU A 69 5.51 11.57 -17.26
N TRP A 70 6.13 11.38 -16.10
CA TRP A 70 5.43 11.52 -14.83
C TRP A 70 5.16 13.00 -14.57
N THR A 71 3.89 13.35 -14.38
CA THR A 71 3.48 14.63 -13.81
C THR A 71 3.10 14.38 -12.36
N ASP A 72 3.48 15.26 -11.44
CA ASP A 72 3.11 15.07 -10.03
C ASP A 72 1.62 15.34 -9.77
N LEU A 73 1.14 15.04 -8.57
CA LEU A 73 -0.27 15.18 -8.19
C LEU A 73 -0.64 16.66 -8.00
N ASP A 74 -1.60 17.17 -8.78
CA ASP A 74 -2.02 18.59 -8.72
C ASP A 74 -2.66 18.96 -7.36
N GLY A 75 -3.42 18.04 -6.76
CA GLY A 75 -4.08 18.25 -5.47
C GLY A 75 -3.19 17.89 -4.27
N GLY A 76 -2.15 17.07 -4.48
CA GLY A 76 -1.19 16.69 -3.46
C GLY A 76 -1.64 15.55 -2.53
N PHE A 77 -1.20 15.61 -1.27
CA PHE A 77 -1.30 14.52 -0.30
C PHE A 77 -1.99 14.99 0.98
N PHE A 78 -2.95 14.24 1.49
CA PHE A 78 -3.75 14.59 2.67
C PHE A 78 -3.67 13.50 3.74
N SER A 79 -3.20 13.89 4.92
CA SER A 79 -3.25 13.08 6.13
C SER A 79 -4.42 13.56 7.00
N VAL A 80 -5.36 12.67 7.29
CA VAL A 80 -6.61 13.05 7.96
C VAL A 80 -6.75 12.30 9.28
N ASP A 81 -7.06 13.05 10.34
CA ASP A 81 -7.45 12.49 11.62
C ASP A 81 -8.96 12.25 11.66
N THR A 82 -9.37 11.01 11.38
CA THR A 82 -10.78 10.62 11.37
C THR A 82 -11.35 10.41 12.78
N ALA A 83 -10.51 10.45 13.84
CA ALA A 83 -10.97 10.31 15.21
C ALA A 83 -11.62 11.59 15.76
N ASP A 84 -11.37 12.75 15.13
CA ASP A 84 -12.05 14.01 15.44
C ASP A 84 -13.03 14.40 14.32
N PRO A 85 -14.35 14.23 14.52
CA PRO A 85 -15.35 14.57 13.51
C PRO A 85 -15.49 16.07 13.28
N ALA A 86 -14.85 16.93 14.08
CA ALA A 86 -14.83 18.38 13.84
C ALA A 86 -13.79 18.80 12.78
N ASN A 87 -12.92 17.88 12.34
CA ASN A 87 -11.98 18.14 11.26
C ASN A 87 -12.71 18.38 9.93
N SER A 88 -12.07 19.15 9.05
CA SER A 88 -12.61 19.41 7.72
C SER A 88 -12.59 18.13 6.87
N SER A 89 -13.66 17.93 6.08
CA SER A 89 -13.74 16.82 5.14
C SER A 89 -12.62 16.92 4.09
N PRO A 90 -11.94 15.80 3.77
CA PRO A 90 -10.94 15.76 2.72
C PRO A 90 -11.57 15.87 1.32
N PRO A 91 -10.75 16.08 0.27
CA PRO A 91 -11.26 16.02 -1.11
C PRO A 91 -11.97 14.70 -1.41
N CYS A 92 -13.02 14.75 -2.22
CA CYS A 92 -13.87 13.59 -2.58
C CYS A 92 -14.65 12.94 -1.40
N ALA A 93 -14.72 13.56 -0.23
CA ALA A 93 -15.59 13.12 0.86
C ALA A 93 -16.51 14.26 1.32
N ASP A 94 -17.77 13.94 1.62
CA ASP A 94 -18.71 14.92 2.19
C ASP A 94 -18.43 15.12 3.69
N GLU A 95 -18.06 14.04 4.39
CA GLU A 95 -17.80 14.01 5.84
C GLU A 95 -16.48 13.28 6.16
N VAL A 96 -15.77 13.71 7.21
CA VAL A 96 -14.48 13.11 7.60
C VAL A 96 -14.59 11.62 7.91
N THR A 97 -15.76 11.16 8.38
CA THR A 97 -16.02 9.77 8.76
C THR A 97 -16.07 8.82 7.58
N GLU A 98 -16.30 9.32 6.35
CA GLU A 98 -16.32 8.50 5.13
C GLU A 98 -14.94 7.92 4.81
N LEU A 99 -13.86 8.59 5.25
CA LEU A 99 -12.49 8.12 5.11
C LEU A 99 -12.09 7.11 6.21
N SER A 100 -12.87 6.94 7.27
CA SER A 100 -12.48 6.14 8.43
C SER A 100 -12.08 4.71 8.04
N GLY A 101 -10.83 4.34 8.32
CA GLY A 101 -10.29 3.03 7.98
C GLY A 101 -9.99 2.85 6.49
N ASN A 102 -9.88 3.94 5.72
CA ASN A 102 -9.63 3.91 4.29
C ASN A 102 -8.50 4.85 3.84
N ALA A 103 -8.03 4.63 2.62
CA ALA A 103 -7.23 5.55 1.82
C ALA A 103 -7.78 5.51 0.39
N TYR A 104 -7.62 6.60 -0.36
CA TYR A 104 -8.07 6.64 -1.74
C TYR A 104 -7.32 7.67 -2.57
N TYR A 105 -7.36 7.48 -3.88
CA TYR A 105 -7.03 8.49 -4.88
C TYR A 105 -8.28 9.22 -5.40
N CYS A 106 -8.32 10.54 -5.20
CA CYS A 106 -9.38 11.42 -5.66
C CYS A 106 -9.03 11.99 -7.04
N ALA A 107 -9.47 11.30 -8.11
CA ALA A 107 -9.21 11.68 -9.50
C ALA A 107 -9.69 13.10 -9.87
N ALA A 108 -10.75 13.60 -9.21
CA ALA A 108 -11.35 14.90 -9.50
C ALA A 108 -10.42 16.10 -9.18
N VAL A 109 -9.51 15.94 -8.21
CA VAL A 109 -8.51 16.95 -7.87
C VAL A 109 -7.08 16.41 -7.90
N ASP A 110 -6.86 15.19 -8.40
CA ASP A 110 -5.57 14.52 -8.47
C ASP A 110 -4.84 14.52 -7.11
N ALA A 111 -5.47 13.93 -6.09
CA ALA A 111 -4.97 13.89 -4.72
C ALA A 111 -5.03 12.49 -4.10
N VAL A 112 -4.06 12.16 -3.24
CA VAL A 112 -4.09 10.96 -2.40
C VAL A 112 -4.45 11.35 -0.97
N VAL A 113 -5.40 10.62 -0.38
CA VAL A 113 -5.93 10.86 0.95
C VAL A 113 -5.82 9.58 1.79
N TRP A 114 -5.42 9.69 3.05
CA TRP A 114 -5.40 8.54 3.97
C TRP A 114 -5.86 8.88 5.38
N ASP A 115 -6.43 7.88 6.04
CA ASP A 115 -6.72 7.92 7.47
C ASP A 115 -5.47 7.64 8.31
N ARG A 116 -4.98 8.68 9.01
CA ARG A 116 -3.84 8.59 9.92
C ARG A 116 -4.19 8.05 11.30
N ALA A 117 -5.47 8.07 11.68
CA ALA A 117 -5.96 7.72 13.00
C ALA A 117 -6.37 6.25 13.10
N ALA A 118 -6.94 5.65 12.04
CA ALA A 118 -7.35 4.25 12.03
C ALA A 118 -6.56 3.39 11.02
N LEU A 119 -6.61 3.68 9.72
CA LEU A 119 -6.08 2.78 8.69
C LEU A 119 -4.58 2.53 8.85
N LEU A 120 -3.75 3.57 8.78
CA LEU A 120 -2.29 3.37 8.77
C LEU A 120 -1.76 2.74 10.07
N PRO A 121 -2.24 3.14 11.27
CA PRO A 121 -1.89 2.44 12.51
C PRO A 121 -2.27 0.96 12.52
N VAL A 122 -3.47 0.59 12.03
CA VAL A 122 -3.93 -0.80 11.95
C VAL A 122 -3.05 -1.61 10.98
N LEU A 123 -2.77 -1.08 9.78
CA LEU A 123 -1.89 -1.72 8.82
C LEU A 123 -0.51 -1.99 9.42
N ARG A 124 0.11 -0.96 10.03
CA ARG A 124 1.43 -1.08 10.64
C ARG A 124 1.45 -2.10 11.77
N ALA A 125 0.44 -2.08 12.64
CA ALA A 125 0.39 -2.96 13.80
C ALA A 125 0.24 -4.45 13.43
N HIS A 126 -0.53 -4.75 12.38
CA HIS A 126 -0.87 -6.13 12.01
C HIS A 126 -0.01 -6.71 10.89
N TYR A 127 0.52 -5.85 10.02
CA TYR A 127 1.21 -6.24 8.78
C TYR A 127 2.50 -5.44 8.54
N GLY A 128 2.95 -4.64 9.50
CA GLY A 128 4.22 -3.93 9.41
C GLY A 128 4.21 -2.71 8.50
N GLN A 129 5.36 -2.05 8.40
CA GLN A 129 5.52 -0.83 7.62
C GLN A 129 5.29 -1.06 6.12
N SER A 130 5.62 -2.25 5.60
CA SER A 130 5.43 -2.57 4.19
C SER A 130 3.95 -2.52 3.79
N ALA A 131 3.02 -2.86 4.68
CA ALA A 131 1.60 -2.75 4.39
C ALA A 131 1.11 -1.28 4.23
N VAL A 132 1.68 -0.35 5.00
CA VAL A 132 1.43 1.09 4.79
C VAL A 132 1.99 1.54 3.44
N VAL A 133 3.20 1.09 3.09
CA VAL A 133 3.81 1.39 1.79
C VAL A 133 2.98 0.81 0.63
N LEU A 134 2.44 -0.40 0.79
CA LEU A 134 1.58 -1.06 -0.19
C LEU A 134 0.35 -0.22 -0.52
N VAL A 135 -0.42 0.17 0.50
CA VAL A 135 -1.69 0.90 0.26
C VAL A 135 -1.42 2.24 -0.40
N LEU A 136 -0.40 2.97 0.05
CA LEU A 136 -0.04 4.25 -0.58
C LEU A 136 0.53 4.09 -2.00
N ALA A 137 1.23 2.98 -2.27
CA ALA A 137 1.68 2.64 -3.63
C ALA A 137 0.50 2.25 -4.54
N HIS A 138 -0.55 1.64 -3.99
CA HIS A 138 -1.79 1.35 -4.69
C HIS A 138 -2.52 2.65 -5.07
N GLU A 139 -2.68 3.61 -4.14
CA GLU A 139 -3.32 4.89 -4.47
C GLU A 139 -2.58 5.68 -5.55
N LEU A 140 -1.24 5.67 -5.51
CA LEU A 140 -0.43 6.23 -6.58
C LEU A 140 -0.50 5.41 -7.88
N GLY A 141 -0.87 4.13 -7.81
CA GLY A 141 -1.21 3.30 -8.95
C GLY A 141 -2.39 3.86 -9.73
N HIS A 142 -3.46 4.30 -9.05
CA HIS A 142 -4.57 4.99 -9.72
C HIS A 142 -4.15 6.31 -10.38
N ALA A 143 -3.24 7.06 -9.74
CA ALA A 143 -2.67 8.27 -10.35
C ALA A 143 -1.88 7.95 -11.63
N VAL A 144 -1.18 6.80 -11.69
CA VAL A 144 -0.52 6.31 -12.91
C VAL A 144 -1.55 5.95 -13.97
N GLU A 145 -2.62 5.23 -13.61
CA GLU A 145 -3.71 4.91 -14.54
C GLU A 145 -4.31 6.16 -15.19
N GLN A 146 -4.59 7.20 -14.39
CA GLN A 146 -5.11 8.48 -14.88
C GLN A 146 -4.16 9.17 -15.88
N ARG A 147 -2.85 9.01 -15.70
CA ARG A 147 -1.83 9.56 -16.62
C ARG A 147 -1.62 8.72 -17.88
N LEU A 148 -2.05 7.46 -17.85
CA LEU A 148 -2.03 6.55 -19.00
C LEU A 148 -3.33 6.59 -19.82
N ASP A 149 -4.29 7.46 -19.46
CA ASP A 149 -5.59 7.58 -20.12
C ASP A 149 -5.45 7.57 -21.66
N GLY A 150 -6.26 6.72 -22.30
CA GLY A 150 -6.15 6.32 -23.71
C GLY A 150 -5.37 5.01 -23.97
N SER A 151 -4.63 4.48 -23.01
CA SER A 151 -4.00 3.14 -23.07
C SER A 151 -4.80 2.07 -22.31
N LEU A 152 -5.75 2.50 -21.47
CA LEU A 152 -6.66 1.65 -20.73
C LEU A 152 -8.01 1.54 -21.46
N PRO A 153 -8.84 0.52 -21.16
CA PRO A 153 -10.19 0.42 -21.69
C PRO A 153 -11.00 1.71 -21.40
N THR A 154 -11.84 2.14 -22.33
CA THR A 154 -12.60 3.42 -22.22
C THR A 154 -13.65 3.43 -21.10
N ARG A 155 -13.98 2.27 -20.53
CA ARG A 155 -14.78 2.08 -19.31
C ARG A 155 -14.32 0.79 -18.64
N PRO A 156 -13.20 0.82 -17.90
CA PRO A 156 -12.71 -0.38 -17.26
C PRO A 156 -13.71 -0.84 -16.19
N ASP A 157 -13.83 -2.15 -16.02
CA ASP A 157 -14.47 -2.75 -14.86
C ASP A 157 -13.77 -2.20 -13.59
N PRO A 158 -14.49 -1.73 -12.55
CA PRO A 158 -13.86 -1.28 -11.30
C PRO A 158 -12.83 -2.28 -10.75
N VAL A 159 -13.09 -3.58 -10.82
CA VAL A 159 -12.13 -4.61 -10.37
C VAL A 159 -10.85 -4.60 -11.21
N PHE A 160 -10.94 -4.27 -12.50
CA PHE A 160 -9.76 -4.10 -13.36
C PHE A 160 -8.92 -2.89 -12.95
N VAL A 161 -9.55 -1.77 -12.58
CA VAL A 161 -8.85 -0.57 -12.08
C VAL A 161 -8.07 -0.91 -10.81
N GLU A 162 -8.74 -1.49 -9.83
CA GLU A 162 -8.14 -1.90 -8.54
C GLU A 162 -6.98 -2.88 -8.71
N THR A 163 -7.17 -3.91 -9.55
CA THR A 163 -6.11 -4.89 -9.80
C THR A 163 -4.96 -4.30 -10.62
N THR A 164 -5.20 -3.28 -11.45
CA THR A 164 -4.13 -2.55 -12.14
C THR A 164 -3.29 -1.75 -11.15
N ALA A 165 -3.93 -1.05 -10.20
CA ALA A 165 -3.24 -0.37 -9.10
C ALA A 165 -2.44 -1.34 -8.22
N ASP A 166 -3.00 -2.49 -7.85
CA ASP A 166 -2.27 -3.54 -7.12
C ASP A 166 -1.06 -4.07 -7.92
N CYS A 167 -1.20 -4.23 -9.23
CA CYS A 167 -0.10 -4.64 -10.11
C CYS A 167 1.01 -3.58 -10.13
N PHE A 168 0.67 -2.31 -10.27
CA PHE A 168 1.62 -1.20 -10.19
C PHE A 168 2.34 -1.14 -8.85
N ALA A 169 1.63 -1.33 -7.74
CA ALA A 169 2.24 -1.44 -6.42
C ALA A 169 3.23 -2.61 -6.34
N GLY A 170 2.86 -3.78 -6.88
CA GLY A 170 3.76 -4.94 -6.96
C GLY A 170 5.06 -4.66 -7.71
N SER A 171 4.97 -3.96 -8.84
CA SER A 171 6.15 -3.57 -9.61
C SER A 171 7.07 -2.60 -8.85
N TYR A 172 6.49 -1.68 -8.08
CA TYR A 172 7.25 -0.80 -7.22
C TYR A 172 7.94 -1.57 -6.08
N PHE A 173 7.23 -2.50 -5.43
CA PHE A 173 7.80 -3.37 -4.39
C PHE A 173 9.03 -4.12 -4.88
N ARG A 174 8.95 -4.67 -6.10
CA ARG A 174 10.09 -5.35 -6.71
C ARG A 174 11.31 -4.44 -6.81
N TRP A 175 11.11 -3.19 -7.21
CA TRP A 175 12.19 -2.22 -7.32
C TRP A 175 12.83 -1.87 -5.97
N VAL A 176 12.04 -1.77 -4.89
CA VAL A 176 12.57 -1.56 -3.54
C VAL A 176 13.38 -2.77 -3.06
N VAL A 177 12.85 -3.98 -3.25
CA VAL A 177 13.53 -5.25 -2.90
C VAL A 177 14.85 -5.41 -3.66
N ASP A 178 14.91 -4.99 -4.92
CA ASP A 178 16.14 -4.98 -5.73
C ASP A 178 17.14 -3.88 -5.32
N GLY A 179 16.86 -3.13 -4.24
CA GLY A 179 17.75 -2.09 -3.71
C GLY A 179 17.68 -0.77 -4.47
N GLY A 180 16.61 -0.55 -5.25
CA GLY A 180 16.44 0.67 -6.02
C GLY A 180 16.20 1.92 -5.16
N SER A 181 15.66 1.75 -3.95
CA SER A 181 15.33 2.84 -3.05
C SER A 181 16.47 3.20 -2.10
N ALA A 182 16.70 4.51 -1.95
CA ALA A 182 17.57 5.05 -0.90
C ALA A 182 16.84 5.15 0.45
N ARG A 183 15.52 5.32 0.45
CA ARG A 183 14.71 5.58 1.65
C ARG A 183 14.16 4.33 2.28
N LEU A 184 13.89 3.30 1.47
CA LEU A 184 13.24 2.07 1.88
C LEU A 184 14.12 0.85 1.60
N ALA A 185 14.03 -0.13 2.49
CA ALA A 185 14.56 -1.47 2.36
C ALA A 185 13.41 -2.45 2.49
N MET A 186 13.29 -3.42 1.59
CA MET A 186 12.33 -4.50 1.77
C MET A 186 12.97 -5.83 1.41
N ASP A 187 12.52 -6.89 2.05
CA ASP A 187 12.86 -8.26 1.70
C ASP A 187 11.62 -9.14 1.44
N GLY A 188 11.82 -10.46 1.41
CA GLY A 188 10.73 -11.40 1.16
C GLY A 188 9.66 -11.43 2.27
N GLU A 189 10.03 -11.15 3.51
CA GLU A 189 9.07 -11.08 4.62
C GLU A 189 8.16 -9.85 4.45
N ASP A 190 8.73 -8.71 4.07
CA ASP A 190 7.97 -7.48 3.79
C ASP A 190 6.98 -7.66 2.63
N VAL A 191 7.35 -8.44 1.61
CA VAL A 191 6.46 -8.79 0.49
C VAL A 191 5.32 -9.71 0.94
N GLU A 192 5.60 -10.70 1.78
CA GLU A 192 4.53 -11.56 2.33
C GLU A 192 3.60 -10.79 3.26
N ASP A 193 4.12 -9.83 4.02
CA ASP A 193 3.35 -8.91 4.86
C ASP A 193 2.38 -8.07 4.04
N ALA A 194 2.83 -7.48 2.93
CA ALA A 194 1.98 -6.79 1.96
C ALA A 194 0.91 -7.72 1.35
N LEU A 195 1.26 -8.95 0.97
CA LEU A 195 0.29 -9.94 0.48
C LEU A 195 -0.73 -10.36 1.55
N ARG A 196 -0.35 -10.38 2.84
CA ARG A 196 -1.31 -10.60 3.94
C ARG A 196 -2.27 -9.42 4.08
N ALA A 197 -1.79 -8.18 3.94
CA ALA A 197 -2.64 -6.99 3.95
C ALA A 197 -3.65 -7.01 2.79
N LEU A 198 -3.22 -7.26 1.54
CA LEU A 198 -4.13 -7.38 0.39
C LEU A 198 -5.24 -8.42 0.59
N ARG A 199 -4.94 -9.54 1.27
CA ARG A 199 -5.94 -10.57 1.57
C ARG A 199 -6.94 -10.13 2.64
N ALA A 200 -6.48 -9.34 3.61
CA ALA A 200 -7.31 -8.90 4.73
C ALA A 200 -8.25 -7.75 4.36
N PHE A 201 -7.80 -6.86 3.47
CA PHE A 201 -8.55 -5.70 2.97
C PHE A 201 -9.19 -5.96 1.60
N ALA A 202 -9.36 -7.22 1.21
CA ALA A 202 -10.11 -7.58 0.02
C ALA A 202 -11.62 -7.64 0.32
N ASP A 203 -12.43 -7.39 -0.70
CA ASP A 203 -13.87 -7.52 -0.57
C ASP A 203 -14.25 -8.98 -0.28
N LEU A 204 -15.16 -9.15 0.67
CA LEU A 204 -15.80 -10.45 0.89
C LEU A 204 -16.75 -10.77 -0.28
N PRO A 205 -16.97 -12.05 -0.63
CA PRO A 205 -17.82 -12.42 -1.76
C PRO A 205 -19.25 -11.86 -1.71
N GLU A 206 -19.74 -11.52 -0.51
CA GLU A 206 -21.08 -11.00 -0.24
C GLU A 206 -21.14 -9.45 -0.28
N GLN A 207 -19.98 -8.78 -0.38
CA GLN A 207 -19.89 -7.33 -0.49
C GLN A 207 -19.98 -6.94 -1.97
N HIS A 208 -21.14 -6.44 -2.36
CA HIS A 208 -21.35 -5.75 -3.64
C HIS A 208 -21.54 -4.27 -3.33
N GLY A 209 -20.44 -3.62 -2.93
CA GLY A 209 -20.41 -2.18 -2.67
C GLY A 209 -20.35 -1.36 -3.96
N SER A 210 -20.54 -0.05 -3.84
CA SER A 210 -20.31 0.92 -4.92
C SER A 210 -18.82 1.21 -5.17
N ASP A 211 -17.95 0.70 -4.30
CA ASP A 211 -16.50 0.88 -4.31
C ASP A 211 -15.80 -0.49 -4.07
N PRO A 212 -15.72 -1.33 -5.11
CA PRO A 212 -15.23 -2.70 -4.94
C PRO A 212 -13.72 -2.77 -5.15
N HIS A 213 -12.94 -3.03 -4.09
CA HIS A 213 -11.50 -3.34 -4.17
C HIS A 213 -11.22 -4.65 -4.95
N GLY A 214 -12.22 -5.55 -4.99
CA GLY A 214 -12.09 -6.88 -5.58
C GLY A 214 -11.66 -7.96 -4.59
N ASN A 215 -11.74 -9.21 -5.04
CA ASN A 215 -11.48 -10.36 -4.17
C ASN A 215 -9.98 -10.60 -3.95
N ALA A 216 -9.65 -11.28 -2.85
CA ALA A 216 -8.28 -11.53 -2.43
C ALA A 216 -7.39 -12.26 -3.47
N ARG A 217 -7.99 -13.14 -4.30
CA ARG A 217 -7.25 -13.87 -5.33
C ARG A 217 -6.79 -12.93 -6.42
N ASP A 218 -7.69 -12.10 -6.91
CA ASP A 218 -7.41 -11.22 -8.05
C ASP A 218 -6.40 -10.14 -7.66
N ARG A 219 -6.60 -9.52 -6.48
CA ARG A 219 -5.67 -8.53 -5.89
C ARG A 219 -4.26 -9.08 -5.70
N THR A 220 -4.11 -10.20 -4.98
CA THR A 220 -2.77 -10.80 -4.77
C THR A 220 -2.16 -11.35 -6.06
N GLY A 221 -2.98 -11.84 -6.99
CA GLY A 221 -2.54 -12.25 -8.31
C GLY A 221 -1.97 -11.08 -9.10
N ALA A 222 -2.63 -9.93 -9.07
CA ALA A 222 -2.21 -8.73 -9.78
C ALA A 222 -0.93 -8.12 -9.23
N PHE A 223 -0.84 -7.98 -7.90
CA PHE A 223 0.40 -7.59 -7.23
C PHE A 223 1.58 -8.48 -7.66
N ARG A 224 1.38 -9.81 -7.66
CA ARG A 224 2.44 -10.75 -8.08
C ARG A 224 2.81 -10.61 -9.55
N ARG A 225 1.86 -10.33 -10.44
CA ARG A 225 2.16 -10.04 -11.86
C ARG A 225 3.11 -8.86 -11.98
N GLY A 226 2.78 -7.72 -11.38
CA GLY A 226 3.66 -6.54 -11.42
C GLY A 226 5.01 -6.78 -10.75
N TYR A 227 5.02 -7.49 -9.61
CA TYR A 227 6.26 -7.84 -8.90
C TYR A 227 7.21 -8.71 -9.73
N THR A 228 6.67 -9.62 -10.55
CA THR A 228 7.48 -10.60 -11.30
C THR A 228 7.78 -10.18 -12.73
N ALA A 229 6.85 -9.46 -13.38
CA ALA A 229 6.92 -9.14 -14.79
C ALA A 229 7.05 -7.63 -15.07
N GLY A 230 6.95 -6.79 -14.04
CA GLY A 230 7.08 -5.35 -14.15
C GLY A 230 5.78 -4.65 -14.57
N PRO A 231 5.81 -3.32 -14.74
CA PRO A 231 4.60 -2.51 -14.84
C PRO A 231 4.00 -2.53 -16.26
N GLY A 232 4.77 -2.93 -17.26
CA GLY A 232 4.26 -3.09 -18.64
C GLY A 232 3.15 -4.15 -18.73
N GLU A 233 3.23 -5.21 -17.93
CA GLU A 233 2.22 -6.27 -17.89
C GLU A 233 0.95 -5.90 -17.10
N CYS A 234 0.92 -4.73 -16.46
CA CYS A 234 -0.25 -4.28 -15.72
C CYS A 234 -1.33 -3.69 -16.62
N VAL A 235 -0.98 -3.35 -17.87
CA VAL A 235 -1.90 -2.73 -18.85
C VAL A 235 -2.12 -3.61 -20.09
N SER A 236 -1.66 -4.87 -20.03
CA SER A 236 -1.75 -5.88 -21.10
C SER A 236 -3.11 -6.58 -21.18
#